data_AF-A0A2V9S9D8-F1
#
_entry.id   AF-A0A2V9S9D8-F1
#
_cell.length_a   1.000
_cell.length_b   1.000
_cell.length_c   1.000
_cell.angle_alpha   90.00
_cell.angle_beta   90.00
_cell.angle_gamma   90.00
#
_symmetry.space_group_name_H-M   'P 1'
#
loop_
_entity.id
_entity.type
_entity.pdbx_description
1 polymer ?
#
loop_
_entity_poly.entity_id
_entity_poly.type
_entity_poly.pdbx_seq_one_letter_code
_entity_poly.pdbx_strand_id
1 'polypeptide(L)'
;MKDFVLKGVFLEHIMELIDRYLQAVKFSLPRAQRDDIIKELRDSILSQIEEKEAALGRQLTKDEQVELLKKLGSPMHLASRYGKQQHVIGATMFPIYWRVLKAALGLAFLVQAGASIAMAAAGKPFIQSLSPLLHYPSV
;
A
#
# COMPACT_ATOMS: atom_id res chain seq x y z
N MET A 1 35.10 -15.17 -28.68
CA MET A 1 35.25 -13.72 -28.41
C MET A 1 33.88 -13.01 -28.39
N LYS A 2 32.98 -13.28 -29.34
CA LYS A 2 31.61 -12.72 -29.33
C LYS A 2 30.78 -13.12 -28.10
N ASP A 3 30.98 -14.32 -27.57
CA ASP A 3 30.20 -14.86 -26.43
C ASP A 3 30.50 -14.17 -25.10
N PHE A 4 31.73 -13.67 -24.92
CA PHE A 4 32.14 -12.96 -23.70
C PHE A 4 31.58 -11.53 -23.66
N VAL A 5 31.56 -10.84 -24.81
CA VAL A 5 31.00 -9.49 -24.95
C VAL A 5 29.48 -9.51 -24.79
N LEU A 6 28.81 -10.50 -25.38
CA LEU A 6 27.36 -10.68 -25.22
C LEU A 6 26.98 -10.97 -23.77
N LYS A 7 27.74 -11.83 -23.07
CA LYS A 7 27.59 -12.05 -21.63
C LYS A 7 27.75 -10.77 -20.81
N GLY A 8 28.77 -9.96 -21.12
CA GLY A 8 29.02 -8.70 -20.41
C GLY A 8 27.86 -7.69 -20.52
N VAL A 9 27.37 -7.44 -21.74
CA VAL A 9 26.27 -6.49 -21.99
C VAL A 9 24.93 -6.98 -21.42
N PHE A 10 24.73 -8.30 -21.44
CA PHE A 10 23.54 -8.93 -20.91
C PHE A 10 23.47 -8.86 -19.37
N LEU A 11 24.58 -9.15 -18.69
CA LEU A 11 24.68 -9.02 -17.24
C LEU A 11 24.47 -7.56 -16.78
N GLU A 12 24.94 -6.60 -17.56
CA GLU A 12 24.76 -5.17 -17.28
C GLU A 12 23.28 -4.78 -17.32
N HIS A 13 22.52 -5.26 -18.33
CA HIS A 13 21.09 -5.03 -18.43
C HIS A 13 20.26 -5.75 -17.35
N ILE A 14 20.65 -6.97 -16.96
CA ILE A 14 20.02 -7.68 -15.84
C ILE A 14 20.15 -6.84 -14.58
N MET A 15 21.38 -6.38 -14.31
CA MET A 15 21.67 -5.60 -13.12
C MET A 15 20.84 -4.32 -13.10
N GLU A 16 20.69 -3.64 -14.24
CA GLU A 16 19.88 -2.42 -14.37
C GLU A 16 18.39 -2.65 -14.03
N LEU A 17 17.80 -3.72 -14.58
CA LEU A 17 16.40 -4.08 -14.31
C LEU A 17 16.16 -4.45 -12.84
N ILE A 18 17.05 -5.26 -12.27
CA ILE A 18 16.99 -5.66 -10.86
C ILE A 18 17.19 -4.46 -9.96
N ASP A 19 18.19 -3.61 -10.24
CA ASP A 19 18.49 -2.41 -9.46
C ASP A 19 17.29 -1.47 -9.43
N ARG A 20 16.66 -1.23 -10.59
CA ARG A 20 15.47 -0.38 -10.68
C ARG A 20 14.29 -0.96 -9.90
N TYR A 21 14.09 -2.27 -9.98
CA TYR A 21 13.04 -2.97 -9.22
C TYR A 21 13.29 -2.88 -7.71
N LEU A 22 14.50 -3.20 -7.25
CA LEU A 22 14.90 -3.13 -5.85
C LEU A 22 14.86 -1.70 -5.32
N GLN A 23 15.21 -0.71 -6.13
CA GLN A 23 15.09 0.69 -5.75
C GLN A 23 13.64 1.08 -5.47
N ALA A 24 12.69 0.62 -6.30
CA ALA A 24 11.27 0.80 -6.05
C ALA A 24 10.81 0.10 -4.76
N VAL A 25 11.32 -1.12 -4.48
CA VAL A 25 11.03 -1.84 -3.22
C VAL A 25 11.55 -1.05 -2.01
N LYS A 26 12.78 -0.53 -2.09
CA LYS A 26 13.46 0.20 -1.01
C LYS A 26 12.69 1.42 -0.52
N PHE A 27 11.99 2.12 -1.42
CA PHE A 27 11.14 3.26 -1.06
C PHE A 27 9.96 2.88 -0.15
N SER A 28 9.51 1.64 -0.22
CA SER A 28 8.36 1.14 0.56
C SER A 28 8.78 0.37 1.82
N LEU A 29 10.07 0.22 2.11
CA LEU A 29 10.58 -0.55 3.26
C LEU A 29 10.80 0.32 4.52
N PRO A 30 10.68 -0.28 5.73
CA PRO A 30 11.07 0.38 6.97
C PRO A 30 12.55 0.80 6.97
N ARG A 31 12.83 2.06 7.29
CA ARG A 31 14.21 2.61 7.24
C ARG A 31 15.25 1.82 8.02
N ALA A 32 14.85 1.21 9.14
CA ALA A 32 15.76 0.49 10.03
C ALA A 32 16.35 -0.79 9.43
N GLN A 33 15.65 -1.46 8.51
CA GLN A 33 16.06 -2.77 7.96
C GLN A 33 16.11 -2.78 6.44
N ARG A 34 15.80 -1.66 5.77
CA ARG A 34 15.66 -1.60 4.31
C ARG A 34 16.92 -2.07 3.57
N ASP A 35 18.11 -1.74 4.06
CA ASP A 35 19.35 -2.00 3.33
C ASP A 35 19.73 -3.49 3.42
N ASP A 36 19.51 -4.11 4.57
CA ASP A 36 19.67 -5.56 4.77
C ASP A 36 18.66 -6.36 3.93
N ILE A 37 17.39 -5.96 3.96
CA ILE A 37 16.32 -6.61 3.17
C ILE A 37 16.61 -6.51 1.67
N ILE A 38 17.09 -5.35 1.19
CA ILE A 38 17.41 -5.17 -0.23
C ILE A 38 18.59 -6.02 -0.65
N LYS A 39 19.59 -6.19 0.22
CA LYS A 39 20.72 -7.08 -0.05
C LYS A 39 20.25 -8.54 -0.16
N GLU A 40 19.47 -9.01 0.80
CA GLU A 40 18.93 -10.37 0.79
C GLU A 40 18.05 -10.62 -0.46
N LEU A 41 17.19 -9.67 -0.81
CA LEU A 41 16.35 -9.75 -2.02
C LEU A 41 17.20 -9.79 -3.29
N ARG A 42 18.27 -8.99 -3.38
CA ARG A 42 19.18 -9.02 -4.53
C ARG A 42 19.78 -10.41 -4.68
N ASP A 43 20.37 -10.93 -3.62
CA ASP A 43 21.06 -12.22 -3.62
C ASP A 43 20.07 -13.35 -3.99
N SER A 44 18.86 -13.33 -3.42
CA SER A 44 17.80 -14.29 -3.73
C SER A 44 17.33 -14.25 -5.19
N ILE A 45 17.22 -13.06 -5.79
CA ILE A 45 16.82 -12.92 -7.20
C ILE A 45 17.94 -13.44 -8.11
N LEU A 46 19.20 -13.11 -7.81
CA LEU A 46 20.34 -13.59 -8.60
C LEU A 46 20.45 -15.12 -8.56
N SER A 47 20.30 -15.74 -7.39
CA SER A 47 20.29 -17.20 -7.29
C SER A 47 19.15 -17.84 -8.09
N GLN A 48 17.94 -17.27 -8.07
CA GLN A 48 16.81 -17.79 -8.88
C GLN A 48 17.04 -17.65 -10.38
N ILE A 49 17.74 -16.60 -10.81
CA ILE A 49 18.16 -16.41 -12.21
C ILE A 49 19.17 -17.50 -12.57
N GLU A 50 20.23 -17.67 -11.79
CA GLU A 50 21.27 -18.68 -12.01
C GLU A 50 20.70 -20.10 -12.09
N GLU A 51 19.79 -20.47 -11.18
CA GLU A 51 19.11 -21.77 -11.20
C GLU A 51 18.30 -21.99 -12.48
N LYS A 52 17.59 -20.96 -12.95
CA LYS A 52 16.83 -21.03 -14.20
C LYS A 52 17.72 -21.09 -15.43
N GLU A 53 18.82 -20.35 -15.46
CA GLU A 53 19.78 -20.41 -16.55
C GLU A 53 20.47 -21.77 -16.62
N ALA A 54 20.82 -22.34 -15.47
CA ALA A 54 21.38 -23.68 -15.36
C ALA A 54 20.38 -24.74 -15.86
N ALA A 55 19.11 -24.63 -15.49
CA ALA A 55 18.06 -25.54 -15.94
C ALA A 55 17.78 -25.46 -17.46
N LEU A 56 17.86 -24.26 -18.03
CA LEU A 56 17.64 -24.03 -19.47
C LEU A 56 18.90 -24.31 -20.31
N GLY A 57 20.07 -24.43 -19.69
CA GLY A 57 21.36 -24.53 -20.37
C GLY A 57 21.71 -23.27 -21.18
N ARG A 58 21.00 -22.16 -20.95
CA ARG A 58 21.16 -20.88 -21.63
C ARG A 58 20.78 -19.73 -20.70
N GLN A 59 21.25 -18.53 -21.05
CA GLN A 59 20.85 -17.31 -20.36
C GLN A 59 19.36 -17.01 -20.54
N LEU A 60 18.75 -16.39 -19.54
CA LEU A 60 17.34 -15.97 -19.57
C LEU A 60 17.15 -14.82 -20.54
N THR A 61 16.11 -14.82 -21.35
CA THR A 61 15.81 -13.64 -22.18
C THR A 61 15.32 -12.47 -21.31
N LYS A 62 15.36 -11.24 -21.84
CA LYS A 62 14.80 -10.07 -21.15
C LYS A 62 13.35 -10.28 -20.74
N ASP A 63 12.55 -10.91 -21.60
CA ASP A 63 11.15 -11.17 -21.31
C ASP A 63 10.97 -12.17 -20.16
N GLU A 64 11.80 -13.22 -20.11
CA GLU A 64 11.78 -14.20 -19.02
C GLU A 64 12.23 -13.59 -17.68
N GLN A 65 13.18 -12.66 -17.70
CA GLN A 65 13.59 -11.90 -16.52
C GLN A 65 12.46 -10.99 -16.01
N VAL A 66 11.80 -10.28 -16.93
CA VAL A 66 10.63 -9.46 -16.61
C VAL A 66 9.51 -10.33 -16.06
N GLU A 67 9.29 -11.53 -16.60
CA GLU A 67 8.30 -12.48 -16.10
C GLU A 67 8.66 -12.99 -14.69
N LEU A 68 9.95 -13.25 -14.42
CA LEU A 68 10.43 -13.59 -13.08
C LEU A 68 10.13 -12.47 -12.08
N LEU A 69 10.50 -11.22 -12.41
CA LEU A 69 10.22 -10.08 -11.53
C LEU A 69 8.71 -9.85 -11.35
N LYS A 70 7.90 -10.05 -12.40
CA LYS A 70 6.43 -10.01 -12.30
C LYS A 70 5.87 -11.08 -11.36
N LYS A 71 6.48 -12.28 -11.32
CA LYS A 71 6.09 -13.35 -10.37
C LYS A 71 6.36 -12.97 -8.92
N LEU A 72 7.38 -12.15 -8.65
CA LEU A 72 7.64 -11.60 -7.32
C LEU A 72 6.58 -10.58 -6.89
N GLY A 73 5.91 -9.93 -7.86
CA GLY A 73 4.80 -9.01 -7.65
C GLY A 73 5.21 -7.54 -7.81
N SER A 74 4.31 -6.63 -7.43
CA SER A 74 4.66 -5.21 -7.46
C SER A 74 5.66 -4.87 -6.34
N PRO A 75 6.60 -3.92 -6.54
CA PRO A 75 7.58 -3.54 -5.52
C PRO A 75 6.96 -3.20 -4.17
N MET A 76 5.81 -2.52 -4.20
CA MET A 76 5.07 -2.12 -2.99
C MET A 76 4.43 -3.33 -2.27
N HIS A 77 3.88 -4.28 -3.02
CA HIS A 77 3.30 -5.50 -2.44
C HIS A 77 4.38 -6.44 -1.90
N LEU A 78 5.55 -6.49 -2.54
CA LEU A 78 6.69 -7.23 -2.00
C LEU A 78 7.19 -6.57 -0.70
N ALA A 79 7.34 -5.25 -0.68
CA ALA A 79 7.76 -4.50 0.50
C ALA A 79 6.77 -4.61 1.68
N SER A 80 5.47 -4.73 1.41
CA SER A 80 4.46 -4.87 2.48
C SER A 80 4.61 -6.14 3.31
N ARG A 81 5.35 -7.15 2.80
CA ARG A 81 5.66 -8.37 3.57
C ARG A 81 6.67 -8.13 4.70
N TYR A 82 7.50 -7.10 4.57
CA TYR A 82 8.56 -6.77 5.52
C TYR A 82 8.18 -5.60 6.45
N GLY A 83 7.14 -4.84 6.09
CA GLY A 83 6.61 -3.79 6.95
C GLY A 83 5.73 -4.36 8.07
N LYS A 84 5.80 -3.76 9.25
CA LYS A 84 4.66 -3.84 10.19
C LYS A 84 3.46 -3.25 9.46
N GLN A 85 2.46 -4.08 9.19
CA GLN A 85 1.18 -3.73 8.57
C GLN A 85 0.69 -2.40 9.17
N GLN A 86 0.89 -1.29 8.45
CA GLN A 86 0.55 0.05 8.95
C GLN A 86 -0.97 0.18 8.88
N HIS A 87 -1.63 -0.36 9.90
CA HIS A 87 -3.05 -0.15 10.09
C HIS A 87 -3.22 1.29 10.57
N VAL A 88 -3.94 2.10 9.80
CA VAL A 88 -4.34 3.46 10.18
C VAL A 88 -5.09 3.46 11.53
N ILE A 89 -5.70 2.31 11.87
CA ILE A 89 -6.20 1.99 13.20
C ILE A 89 -5.84 0.51 13.46
N GLY A 90 -4.84 0.24 14.32
CA GLY A 90 -4.47 -1.14 14.67
C GLY A 90 -5.69 -2.00 15.04
N ALA A 91 -5.66 -3.30 14.74
CA ALA A 91 -6.78 -4.22 15.00
C ALA A 91 -7.34 -4.11 16.44
N THR A 92 -6.48 -3.76 17.41
CA THR A 92 -6.84 -3.50 18.81
C THR A 92 -7.65 -2.22 19.01
N MET A 93 -7.37 -1.16 18.24
CA MET A 93 -8.03 0.16 18.35
C MET A 93 -9.28 0.28 17.48
N PHE A 94 -9.42 -0.55 16.44
CA PHE A 94 -10.58 -0.58 15.55
C PHE A 94 -11.93 -0.75 16.29
N PRO A 95 -12.09 -1.69 17.24
CA PRO A 95 -13.34 -1.82 17.98
C PRO A 95 -13.64 -0.60 18.87
N ILE A 96 -12.62 0.09 19.37
CA ILE A 96 -12.79 1.32 20.17
C ILE A 96 -13.27 2.45 19.27
N TYR A 97 -12.61 2.67 18.13
CA TYR A 97 -13.04 3.63 17.12
C TYR A 97 -14.50 3.43 16.72
N TRP A 98 -14.91 2.18 16.45
CA TRP A 98 -16.27 1.86 16.06
C TRP A 98 -17.30 2.16 17.17
N ARG A 99 -16.95 1.90 18.43
CA ARG A 99 -17.79 2.26 19.58
C ARG A 99 -17.96 3.79 19.71
N VAL A 100 -16.86 4.54 19.59
CA VAL A 100 -16.88 6.00 19.66
C VAL A 100 -17.70 6.59 18.51
N LEU A 101 -17.51 6.09 17.28
CA LEU A 101 -18.26 6.54 16.12
C LEU A 101 -19.78 6.32 16.30
N LYS A 102 -20.18 5.13 16.77
CA LYS A 102 -21.59 4.84 17.07
C LYS A 102 -22.15 5.75 18.17
N ALA A 103 -21.38 5.99 19.23
CA ALA A 103 -21.80 6.87 20.31
C ALA A 103 -21.97 8.31 19.82
N ALA A 104 -21.03 8.82 19.01
CA ALA A 104 -21.11 10.15 18.42
C ALA A 104 -22.32 10.30 17.48
N LEU A 105 -22.57 9.31 16.61
CA LEU A 105 -23.74 9.30 15.73
C LEU A 105 -25.05 9.20 16.52
N GLY A 106 -25.10 8.36 17.55
CA GLY A 106 -26.26 8.24 18.43
C GLY A 106 -26.57 9.55 19.16
N LEU A 107 -25.55 10.22 19.69
CA LEU A 107 -25.72 11.53 20.34
C LEU A 107 -26.21 12.58 19.34
N ALA A 108 -25.59 12.67 18.17
CA ALA A 108 -26.02 13.59 17.12
C ALA A 108 -27.48 13.34 16.71
N PHE A 109 -27.87 12.07 16.59
CA PHE A 109 -29.25 11.69 16.30
C PHE A 109 -30.23 12.11 17.42
N LEU A 110 -29.88 11.89 18.70
CA LEU A 110 -30.72 12.31 19.82
C LEU A 110 -30.92 13.82 19.87
N VAL A 111 -29.85 14.59 19.65
CA VAL A 111 -29.92 16.05 19.57
C VAL A 111 -30.84 16.47 18.41
N GLN A 112 -30.68 15.88 17.23
CA GLN A 112 -31.51 16.18 16.07
C GLN A 112 -32.98 15.80 16.29
N ALA A 113 -33.24 14.65 16.91
CA ALA A 113 -34.59 14.18 17.23
C ALA A 113 -35.27 15.13 18.24
N GLY A 114 -34.56 15.54 19.28
CA GLY A 114 -35.05 16.52 20.26
C GLY A 114 -35.38 17.87 19.62
N ALA A 115 -34.47 18.40 18.78
CA ALA A 115 -34.73 19.62 18.02
C ALA A 115 -35.96 19.49 17.10
N SER A 116 -36.12 18.33 16.46
CA SER A 116 -37.25 18.08 15.56
C SER A 116 -38.58 17.99 16.30
N ILE A 117 -38.62 17.35 17.47
CA ILE A 117 -39.81 17.28 18.35
C ILE A 117 -40.18 18.67 18.86
N ALA A 118 -39.19 19.45 19.32
CA ALA A 118 -39.42 20.82 19.80
C ALA A 118 -40.00 21.72 18.70
N MET A 119 -39.51 21.61 17.47
CA MET A 119 -40.02 22.37 16.31
C MET A 119 -41.44 21.94 15.92
N ALA A 120 -41.73 20.63 15.94
CA ALA A 120 -43.07 20.12 15.69
C ALA A 120 -44.08 20.60 16.75
N ALA A 121 -43.70 20.59 18.03
CA ALA A 121 -44.53 21.11 19.12
C ALA A 121 -44.78 22.63 18.99
N ALA A 122 -43.84 23.37 18.40
CA ALA A 122 -43.98 24.80 18.09
C ALA A 122 -44.76 25.08 16.79
N GLY A 123 -45.30 24.06 16.10
CA GLY A 123 -46.04 24.21 14.85
C GLY A 123 -45.19 24.63 13.66
N LYS A 124 -43.86 24.52 13.76
CA LYS A 124 -42.91 24.93 12.71
C LYS A 124 -42.56 23.75 11.80
N PRO A 125 -42.35 23.97 10.50
CA PRO A 125 -42.00 22.91 9.57
C PRO A 125 -40.63 22.31 9.91
N PHE A 126 -40.53 20.98 9.84
CA PHE A 126 -39.33 20.19 10.14
C PHE A 126 -38.07 20.72 9.46
N ILE A 127 -38.18 21.25 8.23
CA ILE A 127 -37.06 21.79 7.45
C ILE A 127 -36.33 22.94 8.19
N GLN A 128 -37.01 23.67 9.08
CA GLN A 128 -36.37 24.70 9.89
C GLN A 128 -35.43 24.14 10.97
N SER A 129 -35.55 22.88 11.41
CA SER A 129 -34.58 22.25 12.33
C SER A 129 -33.24 21.95 11.65
N LEU A 130 -33.20 21.96 10.32
CA LEU A 130 -31.99 21.79 9.52
C LEU A 130 -31.30 23.12 9.20
N SER A 131 -31.89 24.27 9.57
CA SER A 131 -31.29 25.58 9.28
C SER A 131 -29.88 25.75 9.85
N PRO A 132 -29.54 25.26 11.06
CA PRO A 132 -28.17 25.37 11.59
C PRO A 132 -27.15 24.53 10.83
N LEU A 133 -27.60 23.46 10.16
CA LEU A 133 -26.74 22.57 9.36
C LEU A 133 -26.48 23.12 7.95
N LEU A 134 -27.42 23.91 7.42
CA LEU A 134 -27.33 24.52 6.09
C LEU A 134 -26.70 25.92 6.12
N HIS A 135 -26.67 26.58 7.27
CA HIS A 135 -25.92 27.82 7.44
C HIS A 135 -24.43 27.50 7.56
N TYR A 136 -23.74 27.48 6.42
CA TYR A 136 -22.30 27.63 6.40
C TYR A 136 -21.97 29.03 6.91
N PRO A 137 -21.21 29.20 8.01
CA PRO A 137 -20.78 30.52 8.43
C PRO A 137 -19.92 31.12 7.31
N SER A 138 -20.45 32.16 6.65
CA SER A 138 -19.67 33.00 5.77
C SER A 138 -18.65 33.74 6.64
N VAL A 139 -17.44 33.20 6.70
CA VAL A 139 -16.25 33.88 7.22
C VAL A 139 -15.83 34.93 6.21
#